data_AF-A0A803PG45-F1
#
_entry.id   AF-A0A803PG45-F1
#
_cell.length_a   1.000
_cell.length_b   1.000
_cell.length_c   1.000
_cell.angle_alpha   90.00
_cell.angle_beta   90.00
_cell.angle_gamma   90.00
#
_symmetry.space_group_name_H-M   'P 1'
#
loop_
_entity.id
_entity.type
_entity.pdbx_description
1 polymer ?
#
loop_
_entity_poly.entity_id
_entity_poly.type
_entity_poly.pdbx_seq_one_letter_code
_entity_poly.pdbx_strand_id
1 'polypeptide(L)'
;MSECLRSLKRNHMDNEAKVRRAFQTLLTYVGNVARDPNQEKFRKIRMSNPKFQERIGGMKEGVEFLELCGFERREEFLYLGSEKVNMALLNSAGSLLKSAITNPFFGVFTRPKEEI
;
A
#
# COMPACT_ATOMS: atom_id res chain seq x y z
N MET A 1 4.18 -8.44 0.53
CA MET A 1 3.94 -7.08 1.06
C MET A 1 5.23 -6.32 1.37
N SER A 2 6.08 -6.81 2.28
CA SER A 2 7.30 -6.07 2.64
C SER A 2 8.24 -5.80 1.45
N GLU A 3 8.34 -6.75 0.51
CA GLU A 3 9.17 -6.55 -0.69
C GLU A 3 8.59 -5.47 -1.64
N CYS A 4 7.27 -5.35 -1.70
CA CYS A 4 6.60 -4.31 -2.48
C CYS A 4 6.94 -2.90 -1.95
N LEU A 5 6.90 -2.72 -0.62
CA LEU A 5 7.31 -1.47 0.01
C LEU A 5 8.81 -1.18 -0.16
N ARG A 6 9.66 -2.22 -0.15
CA ARG A 6 11.09 -2.06 -0.43
C ARG A 6 11.36 -1.67 -1.88
N SER A 7 10.71 -2.33 -2.83
CA SER A 7 10.80 -2.00 -4.26
C SER A 7 10.35 -0.57 -4.51
N LEU A 8 9.22 -0.15 -3.94
CA LEU A 8 8.72 1.24 -4.04
C LEU A 8 9.77 2.23 -3.53
N LYS A 9 10.40 1.97 -2.38
CA LYS A 9 11.44 2.84 -1.82
C LYS A 9 12.72 2.85 -2.68
N ARG A 10 13.16 1.69 -3.18
CA ARG A 10 14.37 1.58 -4.03
C ARG A 10 14.19 2.28 -5.38
N ASN A 11 13.04 2.08 -6.03
CA ASN A 11 12.75 2.61 -7.36
C ASN A 11 12.44 4.11 -7.38
N HIS A 12 12.24 4.71 -6.20
CA HIS A 12 11.96 6.15 -6.03
C HIS A 12 12.86 6.77 -4.95
N MET A 13 14.07 6.24 -4.77
CA MET A 13 15.03 6.72 -3.75
C MET A 13 15.50 8.16 -3.99
N ASP A 14 15.39 8.63 -5.23
CA ASP A 14 15.67 10.00 -5.66
C ASP A 14 14.64 11.01 -5.10
N ASN A 15 13.47 10.53 -4.64
CA ASN A 15 12.39 11.38 -4.15
C ASN A 15 11.71 10.79 -2.91
N GLU A 16 12.40 10.89 -1.77
CA GLU A 16 11.89 10.42 -0.47
C GLU A 16 10.53 11.04 -0.09
N ALA A 17 10.30 12.31 -0.46
CA ALA A 17 9.02 12.97 -0.19
C ALA A 17 7.86 12.30 -0.93
N LYS A 18 8.09 11.87 -2.18
CA LYS A 18 7.11 11.12 -2.99
C LYS A 18 6.86 9.74 -2.38
N VAL A 19 7.91 9.01 -2.00
CA VAL A 19 7.80 7.70 -1.31
C VAL A 19 7.00 7.83 -0.02
N ARG A 20 7.28 8.84 0.80
CA ARG A 20 6.57 9.09 2.06
C ARG A 20 5.09 9.37 1.82
N ARG A 21 4.74 10.20 0.82
CA ARG A 21 3.34 10.48 0.45
C ARG A 21 2.61 9.23 -0.04
N ALA A 22 3.30 8.37 -0.80
CA ALA A 22 2.76 7.08 -1.24
C ALA A 22 2.41 6.20 -0.04
N PHE A 23 3.37 5.98 0.88
CA PHE A 23 3.14 5.17 2.08
C PHE A 23 2.05 5.73 2.99
N GLN A 24 1.98 7.05 3.19
CA GLN A 24 0.90 7.69 3.94
C GLN A 24 -0.47 7.45 3.30
N THR A 25 -0.52 7.47 1.97
CA THR A 25 -1.77 7.23 1.21
C THR A 25 -2.21 5.78 1.32
N LEU A 26 -1.28 4.82 1.17
CA LEU A 26 -1.55 3.40 1.42
C LEU A 26 -2.03 3.16 2.85
N LEU A 27 -1.38 3.78 3.84
CA LEU A 27 -1.76 3.65 5.25
C LEU A 27 -3.16 4.20 5.50
N THR A 28 -3.53 5.29 4.83
CA THR A 28 -4.88 5.86 4.92
C THR A 28 -5.92 4.88 4.38
N TYR A 29 -5.69 4.26 3.23
CA TYR A 29 -6.65 3.30 2.66
C TYR A 29 -6.83 2.06 3.54
N VAL A 30 -5.72 1.41 3.90
CA VAL A 30 -5.75 0.21 4.75
C VAL A 30 -6.31 0.53 6.14
N GLY A 31 -5.90 1.64 6.73
CA GLY A 31 -6.34 2.08 8.06
C GLY A 31 -7.81 2.46 8.12
N ASN A 32 -8.35 3.07 7.06
CA ASN A 32 -9.77 3.40 6.99
C ASN A 32 -10.64 2.14 6.96
N VAL A 33 -10.26 1.13 6.17
CA VAL A 33 -10.98 -0.15 6.15
C VAL A 33 -10.82 -0.87 7.50
N ALA A 34 -9.63 -0.91 8.08
CA ALA A 34 -9.42 -1.56 9.37
C ALA A 34 -10.23 -0.91 10.51
N ARG A 35 -10.44 0.42 10.45
CA ARG A 35 -11.24 1.14 11.43
C ARG A 35 -12.74 0.89 11.26
N ASP A 36 -13.21 0.87 10.03
CA ASP A 36 -14.62 0.66 9.72
C ASP A 36 -14.75 -0.21 8.46
N PRO A 37 -14.74 -1.55 8.64
CA PRO A 37 -14.73 -2.48 7.53
C PRO A 37 -16.09 -2.58 6.85
N ASN A 38 -17.17 -2.07 7.44
CA ASN A 38 -18.53 -2.11 6.89
C ASN A 38 -18.84 -0.90 6.01
N GLN A 39 -18.11 0.20 6.20
CA GLN A 39 -18.26 1.41 5.40
C GLN A 39 -17.70 1.27 3.96
N GLU A 40 -18.61 1.14 2.99
CA GLU A 40 -18.28 0.86 1.59
C GLU A 40 -17.32 1.88 0.94
N LYS A 41 -17.48 3.18 1.23
CA LYS A 41 -16.59 4.23 0.70
C LYS A 41 -15.11 4.02 1.06
N PHE A 42 -14.79 3.28 2.13
CA PHE A 42 -13.41 2.98 2.50
C PHE A 42 -12.86 1.77 1.74
N ARG A 43 -13.74 0.88 1.28
CA ARG A 43 -13.39 -0.30 0.50
C ARG A 43 -13.34 -0.05 -1.00
N LYS A 44 -13.68 1.15 -1.47
CA LYS A 44 -13.72 1.52 -2.89
C LYS A 44 -12.81 2.71 -3.18
N ILE A 45 -11.83 2.51 -4.07
CA ILE A 45 -10.87 3.54 -4.47
C ILE A 45 -11.01 3.77 -5.98
N ARG A 46 -11.31 5.00 -6.39
CA ARG A 46 -11.41 5.35 -7.81
C ARG A 46 -10.03 5.56 -8.41
N MET A 47 -9.68 4.77 -9.43
CA MET A 47 -8.37 4.84 -10.06
C MET A 47 -8.16 6.15 -10.81
N SER A 48 -9.20 6.77 -11.37
CA SER A 48 -9.10 8.08 -12.02
C SER A 48 -8.97 9.26 -11.06
N ASN A 49 -8.97 9.05 -9.75
CA ASN A 49 -8.79 10.14 -8.78
C ASN A 49 -7.38 10.76 -8.94
N PRO A 50 -7.25 12.08 -9.17
CA PRO A 50 -5.95 12.71 -9.39
C PRO A 50 -4.96 12.51 -8.23
N LYS A 51 -5.44 12.55 -6.98
CA LYS A 51 -4.60 12.31 -5.78
C LYS A 51 -4.15 10.86 -5.69
N PHE A 52 -4.99 9.91 -6.15
CA PHE A 52 -4.59 8.51 -6.23
C PHE A 52 -3.49 8.35 -7.28
N GLN A 53 -3.71 8.87 -8.49
CA GLN A 53 -2.75 8.80 -9.60
C GLN A 53 -1.39 9.42 -9.27
N GLU A 54 -1.40 10.64 -8.73
CA GLU A 54 -0.20 11.38 -8.34
C GLU A 54 0.64 10.59 -7.32
N ARG A 55 -0.02 9.95 -6.35
CA ARG A 55 0.66 9.38 -5.17
C ARG A 55 1.00 7.91 -5.30
N ILE A 56 0.13 7.11 -5.90
CA ILE A 56 0.30 5.65 -5.96
C ILE A 56 -0.16 5.03 -7.29
N GLY A 57 -1.06 5.66 -8.04
CA GLY A 57 -1.59 5.09 -9.29
C GLY A 57 -0.56 5.00 -10.41
N GLY A 58 0.42 5.93 -10.43
CA GLY A 58 1.59 5.86 -11.31
C GLY A 58 2.71 4.93 -10.82
N MET A 59 2.56 4.27 -9.67
CA MET A 59 3.54 3.34 -9.11
C MET A 59 2.98 1.93 -9.16
N LYS A 60 3.65 1.01 -9.87
CA LYS A 60 3.21 -0.39 -9.98
C LYS A 60 3.05 -1.03 -8.60
N GLU A 61 4.03 -0.80 -7.73
CA GLU A 61 4.08 -1.30 -6.36
C GLU A 61 2.96 -0.73 -5.47
N GLY A 62 2.54 0.51 -5.72
CA GLY A 62 1.45 1.14 -4.97
C GLY A 62 0.14 0.37 -5.13
N VAL A 63 -0.16 -0.05 -6.36
CA VAL A 63 -1.39 -0.83 -6.63
C VAL A 63 -1.23 -2.29 -6.22
N GLU A 64 -0.08 -2.90 -6.50
CA GLU A 64 0.21 -4.28 -6.08
C GLU A 64 0.11 -4.43 -4.56
N PHE A 65 0.54 -3.43 -3.78
CA PHE A 65 0.37 -3.45 -2.33
C PHE A 65 -1.11 -3.50 -1.90
N LEU A 66 -1.98 -2.76 -2.58
CA LEU A 66 -3.43 -2.79 -2.31
C LEU A 66 -4.03 -4.14 -2.70
N GLU A 67 -3.60 -4.71 -3.83
CA GLU A 67 -4.01 -6.05 -4.26
C GLU A 67 -3.60 -7.12 -3.23
N LEU A 68 -2.39 -7.03 -2.68
CA LEU A 68 -1.93 -7.89 -1.58
C LEU A 68 -2.68 -7.68 -0.26
N CYS A 69 -3.35 -6.54 -0.07
CA CYS A 69 -4.24 -6.29 1.06
C CYS A 69 -5.67 -6.80 0.81
N GLY A 70 -5.95 -7.39 -0.36
CA GLY A 70 -7.24 -7.96 -0.74
C GLY A 70 -8.09 -7.07 -1.65
N PHE A 71 -7.62 -5.89 -2.05
CA PHE A 71 -8.34 -5.07 -3.04
C PHE A 71 -8.27 -5.74 -4.42
N GLU A 72 -9.39 -5.75 -5.13
CA GLU A 72 -9.46 -6.25 -6.49
C GLU A 72 -9.44 -5.10 -7.47
N ARG A 73 -8.60 -5.20 -8.50
CA ARG A 73 -8.64 -4.28 -9.63
C ARG A 73 -9.85 -4.59 -10.51
N ARG A 74 -10.71 -3.60 -10.65
CA ARG A 74 -11.80 -3.54 -11.62
C ARG A 74 -11.50 -2.42 -12.62
N GLU A 75 -12.33 -2.27 -13.65
CA GLU A 75 -12.06 -1.31 -14.75
C GLU A 75 -11.73 0.11 -14.26
N GLU A 76 -12.55 0.66 -13.36
CA GLU A 76 -12.37 2.03 -12.86
C GLU A 76 -11.96 2.14 -11.38
N PHE A 77 -12.01 1.02 -10.64
CA PHE A 77 -11.89 1.02 -9.19
C PHE A 77 -11.02 -0.13 -8.67
N LEU A 78 -10.34 0.13 -7.55
CA LEU A 78 -9.90 -0.92 -6.65
C LEU A 78 -11.00 -1.12 -5.60
N TYR A 79 -11.46 -2.35 -5.43
CA TYR A 79 -12.57 -2.68 -4.54
C TYR A 79 -12.24 -3.86 -3.63
N LEU A 80 -12.49 -3.70 -2.33
CA LEU A 80 -12.37 -4.75 -1.34
C LEU A 80 -13.77 -5.24 -0.94
N GLY A 81 -14.11 -6.47 -1.33
CA GLY A 81 -15.35 -7.12 -0.87
C GLY A 81 -15.40 -7.23 0.64
N SER A 82 -16.57 -7.02 1.25
CA SER A 82 -16.74 -7.13 2.72
C SER A 82 -16.35 -8.52 3.24
N GLU A 83 -16.59 -9.56 2.44
CA GLU A 83 -16.25 -10.95 2.70
C GLU A 83 -14.75 -11.24 2.61
N LYS A 84 -13.99 -10.39 1.92
CA LYS A 84 -12.53 -10.52 1.76
C LYS A 84 -11.74 -9.68 2.77
N VAL A 85 -12.42 -8.92 3.63
CA VAL A 85 -11.75 -8.12 4.66
C VAL A 85 -11.05 -9.03 5.65
N ASN A 86 -9.72 -9.06 5.59
CA ASN A 86 -8.88 -9.77 6.55
C ASN A 86 -8.25 -8.76 7.52
N MET A 87 -8.79 -8.67 8.73
CA MET A 87 -8.33 -7.71 9.74
C MET A 87 -6.88 -7.93 10.17
N ALA A 88 -6.43 -9.19 10.27
CA ALA A 88 -5.04 -9.50 10.62
C ALA A 88 -4.07 -9.01 9.53
N LEU A 89 -4.45 -9.19 8.26
CA LEU A 89 -3.72 -8.69 7.10
C LEU A 89 -3.65 -7.17 7.09
N LEU A 90 -4.79 -6.48 7.25
CA LEU A 90 -4.86 -5.01 7.26
C LEU A 90 -4.05 -4.41 8.42
N ASN A 91 -4.13 -5.00 9.62
CA ASN A 91 -3.36 -4.55 10.78
C ASN A 91 -1.84 -4.76 10.58
N SER A 92 -1.45 -5.89 9.97
CA SER A 92 -0.05 -6.17 9.61
C SER A 92 0.47 -5.19 8.56
N ALA A 93 -0.30 -4.96 7.50
CA ALA A 93 0.00 -3.99 6.45
C ALA A 93 0.13 -2.56 7.01
N GLY A 94 -0.78 -2.14 7.89
CA GLY A 94 -0.71 -0.84 8.57
C GLY A 94 0.53 -0.69 9.45
N SER A 95 0.91 -1.74 10.18
CA SER A 95 2.11 -1.74 11.01
C SER A 95 3.39 -1.66 10.17
N LEU A 96 3.45 -2.40 9.05
CA LEU A 96 4.55 -2.34 8.09
C LEU A 96 4.70 -0.95 7.48
N LEU A 97 3.58 -0.32 7.07
CA LEU A 97 3.59 1.04 6.51
C LEU A 97 4.03 2.08 7.54
N LYS A 98 3.56 1.98 8.79
CA LYS A 98 4.02 2.85 9.88
C LYS A 98 5.53 2.72 10.08
N SER A 99 6.04 1.50 10.15
CA SER A 99 7.49 1.23 10.25
C SER A 99 8.24 1.80 9.05
N ALA A 100 7.71 1.66 7.83
CA ALA A 100 8.34 2.18 6.62
C ALA A 100 8.42 3.71 6.58
N ILE A 101 7.46 4.39 7.20
CA ILE A 101 7.42 5.86 7.29
C ILE A 101 8.34 6.38 8.40
N THR A 102 8.43 5.68 9.54
CA THR A 102 9.16 6.16 10.72
C THR A 102 10.60 5.67 10.81
N ASN A 103 10.95 4.56 10.14
CA ASN A 103 12.28 3.97 10.19
C ASN A 103 13.11 4.35 8.94
N PRO A 104 14.18 5.16 9.09
CA PRO A 104 15.11 5.50 7.99
C PRO A 104 15.72 4.25 7.34
N PHE A 105 15.94 3.19 8.13
CA PHE A 105 16.54 1.93 7.71
C PHE A 105 15.53 0.90 7.17
N PHE A 106 14.26 1.27 7.03
CA PHE A 106 13.29 0.36 6.43
C PHE A 106 13.77 -0.09 5.03
N GLY A 107 14.02 -1.40 4.88
CA GLY A 107 14.49 -2.01 3.64
C GLY A 107 16.00 -2.08 3.43
N VAL A 108 16.84 -1.60 4.37
CA VAL A 108 18.30 -1.50 4.20
C VAL A 108 19.03 -2.84 4.40
N PHE A 109 18.45 -3.80 5.14
CA PHE A 109 19.14 -5.06 5.51
C PHE A 109 18.63 -6.34 4.86
N THR A 110 17.85 -6.27 3.79
CA THR A 110 17.58 -7.50 3.02
C THR A 110 18.61 -7.65 1.93
N ARG A 111 19.63 -8.45 2.25
CA ARG A 111 20.48 -9.08 1.24
C ARG A 111 19.56 -9.73 0.19
N PRO A 112 19.91 -9.71 -1.10
CA PRO A 112 19.24 -10.57 -2.07
C PRO A 112 19.24 -11.98 -1.48
N LYS A 113 18.11 -12.69 -1.53
CA LYS A 113 18.17 -14.14 -1.39
C LYS A 113 19.03 -14.61 -2.56
N GLU A 114 20.27 -14.99 -2.27
CA GLU A 114 21.03 -15.90 -3.12
C GLU A 114 20.16 -17.15 -3.22
N GLU A 115 19.53 -17.32 -4.38
CA GLU A 115 19.00 -18.62 -4.78
C GLU A 115 20.21 -19.51 -5.08
N ILE A 116 20.27 -20.63 -4.36
CA ILE A 116 21.27 -21.70 -4.46
C ILE A 116 21.12 -22.40 -5.81
#